data_AF-A0A2V3VWL1-F1
#
_entry.id   AF-A0A2V3VWL1-F1
#
_cell.length_a   1.000
_cell.length_b   1.000
_cell.length_c   1.000
_cell.angle_alpha   90.00
_cell.angle_beta   90.00
_cell.angle_gamma   90.00
#
_symmetry.space_group_name_H-M   'P 1'
#
loop_
_entity.id
_entity.type
_entity.pdbx_description
1 polymer ?
#
loop_
_entity_poly.entity_id
_entity_poly.type
_entity_poly.pdbx_seq_one_letter_code
_entity_poly.pdbx_strand_id
1 'polypeptide(L)'
;MNCKVEHVYKNMRYKILKFNGEVYILDMDRSFWTIFIPFIYWFIPHKCYKIDNETYNLIQMTEEKQISVGSMALLGGGVSILFVNLLKPLFYELNIPTTIGINSIALSLVIILSFLVRLFIHKRLYNNLHKIIDLNKAPIIKLKVRPSKTNYFLKYSFSFLFSWGLASLFGFAFIHFGNIIVLLGGFILLFLGLILNLQAIPIGRTKVHVLNEC
;
A
#
# COMPACT_ATOMS: atom_id res chain seq x y z
N MET A 1 -22.85 -0.02 -11.72
CA MET A 1 -23.48 -0.85 -10.67
C MET A 1 -22.93 -0.46 -9.31
N ASN A 2 -23.75 -0.53 -8.27
CA ASN A 2 -23.27 -0.32 -6.89
C ASN A 2 -22.53 -1.57 -6.42
N CYS A 3 -21.34 -1.38 -5.87
CA CYS A 3 -20.47 -2.44 -5.40
C CYS A 3 -20.03 -2.14 -3.96
N LYS A 4 -20.02 -3.15 -3.11
CA LYS A 4 -19.39 -3.09 -1.79
C LYS A 4 -17.99 -3.68 -1.89
N VAL A 5 -16.99 -2.92 -1.42
CA VAL A 5 -15.59 -3.33 -1.37
C VAL A 5 -15.23 -3.68 0.06
N GLU A 6 -14.63 -4.84 0.26
CA GLU A 6 -14.17 -5.35 1.56
C GLU A 6 -12.69 -5.79 1.47
N HIS A 7 -12.03 -5.88 2.62
CA HIS A 7 -10.67 -6.41 2.71
C HIS A 7 -10.66 -7.93 2.64
N VAL A 8 -9.59 -8.47 2.06
CA VAL A 8 -9.19 -9.87 2.27
C VAL A 8 -8.41 -9.93 3.58
N TYR A 9 -8.74 -10.86 4.46
CA TYR A 9 -8.10 -10.97 5.77
C TYR A 9 -6.58 -11.14 5.64
N LYS A 10 -5.82 -10.34 6.40
CA LYS A 10 -4.33 -10.29 6.38
C LYS A 10 -3.72 -10.12 4.98
N ASN A 11 -4.48 -9.63 4.00
CA ASN A 11 -4.02 -9.49 2.63
C ASN A 11 -4.45 -8.16 2.01
N MET A 12 -3.55 -7.19 2.02
CA MET A 12 -3.75 -5.86 1.44
C MET A 12 -3.69 -5.83 -0.10
N ARG A 13 -3.16 -6.88 -0.74
CA ARG A 13 -3.05 -6.97 -2.21
C ARG A 13 -4.40 -7.21 -2.87
N TYR A 14 -5.24 -8.03 -2.24
CA TYR A 14 -6.52 -8.42 -2.81
C TYR A 14 -7.68 -7.72 -2.11
N LYS A 15 -8.76 -7.49 -2.85
CA LYS A 15 -10.02 -6.94 -2.33
C LYS A 15 -11.18 -7.78 -2.76
N ILE A 16 -12.20 -7.83 -1.91
CA ILE A 16 -13.46 -8.50 -2.19
C ILE A 16 -14.43 -7.46 -2.75
N LEU A 17 -15.05 -7.76 -3.88
CA LEU A 17 -16.08 -6.96 -4.52
C LEU A 17 -17.40 -7.74 -4.48
N LYS A 18 -18.44 -7.13 -3.89
CA LYS A 18 -19.78 -7.68 -3.84
C LYS A 18 -20.75 -6.81 -4.64
N PHE A 19 -21.38 -7.39 -5.65
CA PHE A 19 -22.42 -6.74 -6.44
C PHE A 19 -23.30 -7.81 -7.11
N ASN A 20 -24.58 -7.49 -7.32
CA ASN A 20 -25.56 -8.40 -7.92
C ASN A 20 -25.69 -9.77 -7.21
N GLY A 21 -25.48 -9.82 -5.89
CA GLY A 21 -25.52 -11.08 -5.12
C GLY A 21 -24.29 -11.98 -5.32
N GLU A 22 -23.34 -11.57 -6.16
CA GLU A 22 -22.13 -12.32 -6.49
C GLU A 22 -20.89 -11.73 -5.82
N VAL A 23 -19.89 -12.59 -5.59
CA VAL A 23 -18.65 -12.23 -4.89
C VAL A 23 -17.46 -12.41 -5.82
N TYR A 24 -16.59 -11.40 -5.88
CA TYR A 24 -15.41 -11.40 -6.73
C TYR A 24 -14.16 -10.98 -5.96
N ILE A 25 -13.01 -11.49 -6.38
CA ILE A 25 -11.69 -11.08 -5.92
C ILE A 25 -11.04 -10.19 -6.97
N LEU A 26 -10.54 -9.04 -6.52
CA LEU A 26 -9.77 -8.10 -7.31
C LEU A 26 -8.32 -8.08 -6.84
N ASP A 27 -7.38 -8.20 -7.78
CA ASP A 27 -5.94 -8.02 -7.53
C ASP A 27 -5.54 -6.55 -7.77
N MET A 28 -5.11 -5.86 -6.72
CA MET A 28 -4.67 -4.45 -6.80
C MET A 28 -3.27 -4.30 -7.41
N ASP A 29 -2.48 -5.36 -7.41
CA ASP A 29 -1.03 -5.33 -7.64
C ASP A 29 -0.63 -6.03 -8.93
N ARG A 30 -1.60 -6.30 -9.81
CA ARG A 30 -1.40 -7.10 -11.00
C ARG A 30 -0.42 -6.49 -12.02
N SER A 31 -0.40 -5.16 -12.12
CA SER A 31 0.48 -4.44 -13.04
C SER A 31 1.53 -3.68 -12.26
N PHE A 32 2.80 -3.83 -12.64
CA PHE A 32 3.91 -3.08 -12.05
C PHE A 32 3.72 -1.57 -12.16
N TRP A 33 3.09 -1.09 -13.23
CA TRP A 33 2.85 0.33 -13.47
C TRP A 33 1.92 0.99 -12.44
N THR A 34 1.03 0.23 -11.81
CA THR A 34 0.11 0.80 -10.80
C THR A 34 0.85 1.17 -9.52
N ILE A 35 2.07 0.69 -9.30
CA ILE A 35 2.92 1.07 -8.16
C ILE A 35 3.43 2.51 -8.32
N PHE A 36 3.88 2.87 -9.52
CA PHE A 36 4.48 4.19 -9.81
C PHE A 36 3.43 5.23 -10.19
N ILE A 37 2.34 4.80 -10.82
CA ILE A 37 1.26 5.68 -11.28
C ILE A 37 -0.07 5.07 -10.84
N PRO A 38 -0.41 5.13 -9.54
CA PRO A 38 -1.58 4.44 -9.03
C PRO A 38 -2.90 4.99 -9.56
N PHE A 39 -2.93 6.25 -10.03
CA PHE A 39 -4.12 6.84 -10.63
C PHE A 39 -4.57 6.11 -11.90
N ILE A 40 -3.64 5.46 -12.60
CA ILE A 40 -3.93 4.68 -13.81
C ILE A 40 -4.90 3.55 -13.52
N TYR A 41 -4.97 3.10 -12.26
CA TYR A 41 -5.89 2.07 -11.80
C TYR A 41 -7.35 2.44 -12.11
N TRP A 42 -7.74 3.71 -12.04
CA TRP A 42 -9.14 4.10 -12.32
C TRP A 42 -9.48 4.21 -13.81
N PHE A 43 -8.48 4.18 -14.68
CA PHE A 43 -8.64 4.37 -16.11
C PHE A 43 -8.59 3.05 -16.89
N ILE A 44 -7.91 2.03 -16.36
CA ILE A 44 -7.70 0.72 -17.01
C ILE A 44 -8.74 -0.31 -16.53
N PRO A 45 -9.18 -1.25 -17.40
CA PRO A 45 -9.99 -2.40 -16.99
C PRO A 45 -9.17 -3.43 -16.19
N HIS A 46 -9.78 -3.97 -15.15
CA HIS A 46 -9.19 -4.99 -14.28
C HIS A 46 -9.90 -6.33 -14.45
N LYS A 47 -9.14 -7.42 -14.26
CA LYS A 47 -9.71 -8.76 -14.15
C LYS A 47 -10.13 -9.01 -12.71
N CYS A 48 -11.33 -9.53 -12.53
CA CYS A 48 -11.83 -10.02 -11.25
C CYS A 48 -12.23 -11.48 -11.38
N TYR A 49 -11.99 -12.23 -10.31
CA TYR A 49 -12.22 -13.67 -10.25
C TYR A 49 -13.46 -13.94 -9.42
N LYS A 50 -14.44 -14.64 -9.99
CA LYS A 50 -15.66 -15.03 -9.28
C LYS A 50 -15.34 -16.11 -8.23
N ILE A 51 -15.87 -15.97 -7.03
CA ILE A 51 -15.71 -16.97 -5.96
C ILE A 51 -17.07 -17.39 -5.41
N ASP A 52 -17.14 -18.60 -4.87
CA ASP A 52 -18.31 -19.10 -4.16
C ASP A 52 -18.34 -18.62 -2.69
N ASN A 53 -19.48 -18.87 -2.02
CA ASN A 53 -19.67 -18.45 -0.63
C ASN A 53 -18.79 -19.23 0.35
N GLU A 54 -18.45 -20.49 0.05
CA GLU A 54 -17.55 -21.30 0.88
C GLU A 54 -16.15 -20.72 0.88
N THR A 55 -15.61 -20.40 -0.30
CA THR A 55 -14.33 -19.73 -0.50
C THR A 55 -14.31 -18.36 0.17
N TYR A 56 -15.40 -17.59 0.03
CA TYR A 56 -15.53 -16.30 0.70
C TYR A 56 -15.39 -16.43 2.24
N ASN A 57 -16.06 -17.43 2.84
CA ASN A 57 -15.99 -17.67 4.28
C ASN A 57 -14.59 -18.08 4.73
N LEU A 58 -13.91 -18.96 3.97
CA LEU A 58 -12.53 -19.37 4.25
C LEU A 58 -11.55 -18.18 4.25
N ILE A 59 -11.75 -17.21 3.35
CA ILE A 59 -10.93 -15.99 3.30
C ILE A 59 -11.22 -15.05 4.47
N GLN A 60 -12.46 -15.00 4.95
CA GLN A 60 -12.92 -14.05 5.97
C GLN A 60 -12.85 -14.57 7.41
N MET A 61 -12.56 -15.86 7.62
CA MET A 61 -12.66 -16.60 8.90
C MET A 61 -11.70 -16.17 10.04
N THR A 62 -11.33 -14.89 10.15
CA THR A 62 -10.49 -14.41 11.27
C THR A 62 -10.73 -12.93 11.63
N GLU A 63 -11.96 -12.44 11.52
CA GLU A 63 -12.34 -11.16 12.15
C GLU A 63 -12.60 -11.32 13.66
N GLU A 64 -11.55 -11.45 14.48
CA GLU A 64 -11.64 -11.11 15.90
C GLU A 64 -10.33 -10.50 16.42
N LYS A 65 -10.17 -9.19 16.20
CA LYS A 65 -9.73 -8.23 17.24
C LYS A 65 -9.74 -6.82 16.64
N GLN A 66 -10.82 -6.08 16.89
CA GLN A 66 -10.81 -4.64 16.71
C GLN A 66 -9.92 -4.06 17.83
N ILE A 67 -8.64 -3.80 17.53
CA ILE A 67 -7.79 -3.03 18.45
C ILE A 67 -8.37 -1.61 18.45
N SER A 68 -8.84 -1.15 19.61
CA SER A 68 -9.46 0.16 19.73
C SER A 68 -8.42 1.26 19.42
N VAL A 69 -8.81 2.21 18.58
CA VAL A 69 -7.96 3.35 18.14
C VAL A 69 -7.35 4.11 19.33
N GLY A 70 -8.02 4.13 20.49
CA GLY A 70 -7.54 4.74 21.72
C GLY A 70 -6.25 4.11 22.30
N SER A 71 -6.06 2.80 22.13
CA SER A 71 -4.84 2.10 22.59
C SER A 71 -3.61 2.44 21.72
N MET A 72 -3.81 2.74 20.44
CA MET A 72 -2.76 3.12 19.51
C MET A 72 -2.33 4.59 19.67
N ALA A 73 -3.24 5.47 20.11
CA ALA A 73 -2.94 6.86 20.43
C ALA A 73 -2.05 6.99 21.70
N LEU A 74 -2.30 6.16 22.72
CA LEU A 74 -1.49 6.11 23.94
C LEU A 74 -0.08 5.54 23.68
N LEU A 75 0.02 4.51 22.83
CA LEU A 75 1.31 3.98 22.37
C LEU A 75 2.04 4.98 21.46
N GLY A 76 1.33 5.73 20.62
CA GLY A 76 1.92 6.70 19.69
C GLY A 76 2.44 7.98 20.35
N GLY A 77 1.79 8.48 21.41
CA GLY A 77 2.13 9.75 22.05
C GLY A 77 3.12 9.64 23.22
N GLY A 78 3.01 8.60 24.06
CA GLY A 78 3.88 8.43 25.23
C GLY A 78 5.22 7.78 24.91
N VAL A 79 5.22 6.77 24.03
CA VAL A 79 6.43 6.02 23.66
C VAL A 79 7.36 6.88 22.81
N SER A 80 6.83 7.76 21.97
CA SER A 80 7.63 8.62 21.08
C SER A 80 8.45 9.67 21.85
N ILE A 81 7.93 10.25 22.93
CA ILE A 81 8.68 11.20 23.78
C ILE A 81 9.86 10.50 24.47
N LEU A 82 9.63 9.29 25.00
CA LEU A 82 10.67 8.47 25.61
C LEU A 82 11.71 8.02 24.57
N PHE A 83 11.27 7.63 23.36
CA PHE A 83 12.14 7.26 22.25
C PHE A 83 13.03 8.43 21.81
N VAL A 84 12.47 9.65 21.70
CA VAL A 84 13.22 10.84 21.29
C VAL A 84 14.29 11.19 22.32
N ASN A 85 13.98 11.14 23.62
CA ASN A 85 14.97 11.42 24.66
C ASN A 85 16.07 10.36 24.75
N LEU A 86 15.75 9.08 24.49
CA LEU A 86 16.73 8.00 24.47
C LEU A 86 17.64 8.05 23.23
N LEU A 87 17.09 8.44 22.07
CA LEU A 87 17.85 8.54 20.82
C LEU A 87 18.60 9.88 20.66
N LYS A 88 18.29 10.89 21.48
CA LYS A 88 18.91 12.22 21.44
C LYS A 88 20.46 12.21 21.44
N PRO A 89 21.14 11.39 22.25
CA PRO A 89 22.60 11.30 22.22
C PRO A 89 23.12 10.67 20.92
N LEU A 90 22.41 9.69 20.36
CA LEU A 90 22.76 9.07 19.09
C LEU A 90 22.60 10.07 17.94
N PHE A 91 21.54 10.88 17.94
CA PHE A 91 21.25 11.85 16.88
C PHE A 91 22.37 12.87 16.63
N TYR A 92 23.18 13.21 17.65
CA TYR A 92 24.33 14.12 17.47
C TYR A 92 25.50 13.47 16.71
N GLU A 93 25.68 12.15 16.84
CA GLU A 93 26.75 11.38 16.19
C GLU A 93 26.34 10.85 14.79
N LEU A 94 25.06 11.02 14.40
CA LEU A 94 24.52 10.53 13.11
C LEU A 94 24.81 11.45 11.91
N ASN A 95 25.52 12.55 12.12
CA ASN A 95 26.08 13.38 11.05
C ASN A 95 27.47 12.84 10.71
N ILE A 96 27.52 11.87 9.79
CA ILE A 96 28.81 11.34 9.36
C ILE A 96 29.40 12.35 8.36
N PRO A 97 30.66 12.80 8.53
CA PRO A 97 31.34 13.62 7.53
C PRO A 97 31.63 12.75 6.31
N THR A 98 30.63 12.64 5.44
CA THR A 98 30.68 11.87 4.20
C THR A 98 30.75 12.81 3.00
N THR A 99 31.33 12.32 1.91
CA THR A 99 31.27 13.04 0.65
C THR A 99 29.89 12.87 0.01
N ILE A 100 29.51 13.82 -0.84
CA ILE A 100 28.29 13.77 -1.66
C ILE A 100 28.18 12.44 -2.42
N GLY A 101 29.30 11.90 -2.92
CA GLY A 101 29.35 10.62 -3.62
C GLY A 101 28.94 9.44 -2.75
N ILE A 102 29.46 9.37 -1.51
CA ILE A 102 29.10 8.30 -0.56
C ILE A 102 27.62 8.40 -0.18
N ASN A 103 27.10 9.61 0.07
CA ASN A 103 25.68 9.80 0.38
C ASN A 103 24.78 9.40 -0.80
N SER A 104 25.20 9.67 -2.03
CA SER A 104 24.45 9.28 -3.23
C SER A 104 24.39 7.75 -3.38
N ILE A 105 25.48 7.06 -3.09
CA ILE A 105 25.53 5.58 -3.08
C ILE A 105 24.63 5.03 -1.98
N ALA A 106 24.71 5.56 -0.76
CA ALA A 106 23.87 5.15 0.36
C ALA A 106 22.37 5.36 0.07
N LEU A 107 21.99 6.52 -0.50
CA LEU A 107 20.61 6.78 -0.91
C LEU A 107 20.14 5.78 -1.96
N SER A 108 20.98 5.48 -2.96
CA SER A 108 20.67 4.51 -4.01
C SER A 108 20.42 3.12 -3.44
N LEU A 109 21.25 2.68 -2.49
CA LEU A 109 21.06 1.39 -1.78
C LEU A 109 19.74 1.35 -1.02
N VAL A 110 19.36 2.44 -0.35
CA VAL A 110 18.08 2.53 0.39
C VAL A 110 16.88 2.50 -0.55
N ILE A 111 16.96 3.16 -1.71
CA ILE A 111 15.92 3.10 -2.74
C ILE A 111 15.76 1.65 -3.24
N ILE A 112 16.87 0.99 -3.60
CA ILE A 112 16.87 -0.41 -4.04
C ILE A 112 16.27 -1.33 -2.96
N LEU A 113 16.69 -1.16 -1.71
CA LEU A 113 16.17 -1.92 -0.58
C LEU A 113 14.65 -1.74 -0.41
N SER A 114 14.15 -0.51 -0.56
CA SER A 114 12.71 -0.20 -0.49
C SER A 114 11.93 -0.99 -1.54
N PHE A 115 12.43 -1.04 -2.77
CA PHE A 115 11.82 -1.82 -3.84
C PHE A 115 11.91 -3.32 -3.58
N LEU A 116 13.03 -3.84 -3.09
CA LEU A 116 13.17 -5.26 -2.74
C LEU A 116 12.19 -5.69 -1.64
N VAL A 117 12.04 -4.89 -0.59
CA VAL A 117 11.06 -5.13 0.48
C VAL A 117 9.64 -5.11 -0.09
N ARG A 118 9.32 -4.16 -0.97
CA ARG A 118 8.01 -4.08 -1.65
C ARG A 118 7.73 -5.32 -2.51
N LEU A 119 8.71 -5.83 -3.25
CA LEU A 119 8.60 -7.05 -4.06
C LEU A 119 8.46 -8.30 -3.18
N PHE A 120 9.20 -8.38 -2.08
CA PHE A 120 9.08 -9.45 -1.12
C PHE A 120 7.66 -9.54 -0.54
N ILE A 121 7.10 -8.39 -0.10
CA ILE A 121 5.72 -8.31 0.39
C ILE A 121 4.73 -8.70 -0.71
N HIS A 122 4.92 -8.20 -1.94
CA HIS A 122 4.08 -8.53 -3.09
C HIS A 122 3.99 -10.05 -3.32
N LYS A 123 5.15 -10.73 -3.35
CA LYS A 123 5.24 -12.18 -3.56
C LYS A 123 4.65 -12.96 -2.37
N ARG A 124 4.91 -12.51 -1.14
CA ARG A 124 4.35 -13.11 0.07
C ARG A 124 2.82 -13.06 0.06
N LEU A 125 2.23 -11.91 -0.25
CA LEU A 125 0.78 -11.71 -0.30
C LEU A 125 0.12 -12.52 -1.42
N TYR A 126 0.78 -12.63 -2.58
CA TYR A 126 0.33 -13.51 -3.67
C TYR A 126 0.24 -14.96 -3.22
N ASN A 127 1.36 -15.50 -2.71
CA ASN A 127 1.49 -16.89 -2.32
C ASN A 127 0.52 -17.23 -1.18
N ASN A 128 0.29 -16.32 -0.24
CA ASN A 128 -0.64 -16.55 0.87
C ASN A 128 -2.08 -16.76 0.39
N LEU A 129 -2.55 -16.03 -0.62
CA LEU A 129 -3.90 -16.24 -1.15
C LEU A 129 -3.96 -17.50 -2.03
N HIS A 130 -2.96 -17.70 -2.89
CA HIS A 130 -2.91 -18.85 -3.81
C HIS A 130 -2.75 -20.21 -3.10
N LYS A 131 -2.31 -20.22 -1.84
CA LYS A 131 -2.33 -21.42 -0.98
C LYS A 131 -3.75 -21.82 -0.54
N ILE A 132 -4.67 -20.86 -0.48
CA ILE A 132 -6.05 -21.07 -0.03
C ILE A 132 -6.93 -21.35 -1.24
N ILE A 133 -6.70 -20.65 -2.37
CA ILE A 133 -7.58 -20.67 -3.55
C ILE A 133 -6.77 -20.66 -4.84
N ASP A 134 -7.14 -21.52 -5.79
CA ASP A 134 -6.60 -21.46 -7.15
C ASP A 134 -7.43 -20.51 -8.02
N LEU A 135 -7.05 -19.23 -8.02
CA LEU A 135 -7.72 -18.18 -8.82
C LEU A 135 -7.67 -18.45 -10.33
N ASN A 136 -6.79 -19.33 -10.82
CA ASN A 136 -6.65 -19.59 -12.27
C ASN A 136 -7.83 -20.40 -12.83
N LYS A 137 -8.55 -21.12 -11.97
CA LYS A 137 -9.73 -21.91 -12.35
C LYS A 137 -11.03 -21.13 -12.20
N ALA A 138 -10.98 -19.98 -11.54
CA ALA A 138 -12.15 -19.15 -11.29
C ALA A 138 -12.62 -18.44 -12.56
N PRO A 139 -13.94 -18.34 -12.82
CA PRO A 139 -14.48 -17.53 -13.90
C PRO A 139 -14.02 -16.07 -13.79
N ILE A 140 -13.64 -15.49 -14.93
CA ILE A 140 -13.03 -14.15 -14.99
C ILE A 140 -14.01 -13.17 -15.62
N ILE A 141 -14.18 -12.02 -14.96
CA ILE A 141 -14.87 -10.87 -15.54
C ILE A 141 -13.91 -9.69 -15.67
N LYS A 142 -14.14 -8.84 -16.68
CA LYS A 142 -13.45 -7.55 -16.78
C LYS A 142 -14.34 -6.43 -16.27
N LEU A 143 -13.82 -5.63 -15.35
CA LEU A 143 -14.53 -4.47 -14.83
C LEU A 143 -13.63 -3.25 -14.68
N LYS A 144 -14.24 -2.07 -14.70
CA LYS A 144 -13.60 -0.80 -14.41
C LYS A 144 -14.17 -0.24 -13.11
N VAL A 145 -13.30 0.01 -12.14
CA VAL A 145 -13.66 0.61 -10.86
C VAL A 145 -13.36 2.10 -10.93
N ARG A 146 -14.36 2.94 -10.61
CA ARG A 146 -14.18 4.38 -10.48
C ARG A 146 -14.23 4.79 -9.01
N PRO A 147 -13.48 5.83 -8.61
CA PRO A 147 -13.62 6.38 -7.26
C PRO A 147 -15.05 6.91 -7.10
N SER A 148 -15.67 6.62 -5.96
CA SER A 148 -17.06 6.97 -5.71
C SER A 148 -17.30 8.49 -5.61
N LYS A 149 -16.25 9.23 -5.23
CA LYS A 149 -16.28 10.69 -5.03
C LYS A 149 -15.02 11.33 -5.58
N THR A 150 -15.15 12.48 -6.24
CA THR A 150 -14.05 13.32 -6.72
C THR A 150 -13.11 13.75 -5.58
N ASN A 151 -13.66 14.01 -4.38
CA ASN A 151 -12.87 14.33 -3.19
C ASN A 151 -11.91 13.21 -2.80
N TYR A 152 -12.29 11.94 -3.03
CA TYR A 152 -11.40 10.82 -2.74
C TYR A 152 -10.23 10.78 -3.73
N PHE A 153 -10.52 10.97 -5.02
CA PHE A 153 -9.51 11.08 -6.07
C PHE A 153 -8.45 12.13 -5.70
N LEU A 154 -8.89 13.33 -5.31
CA LEU A 154 -8.00 14.42 -4.95
C LEU A 154 -7.18 14.13 -3.69
N LYS A 155 -7.81 13.64 -2.61
CA LYS A 155 -7.11 13.28 -1.37
C LYS A 155 -6.04 12.22 -1.61
N TYR A 156 -6.41 11.17 -2.34
CA TYR A 156 -5.49 10.08 -2.70
C TYR A 156 -4.32 10.59 -3.55
N SER A 157 -4.60 11.42 -4.55
CA SER A 157 -3.58 12.01 -5.42
C SER A 157 -2.63 12.93 -4.66
N PHE A 158 -3.18 13.76 -3.79
CA PHE A 158 -2.39 14.61 -2.91
C PHE A 158 -1.51 13.77 -1.97
N SER A 159 -2.06 12.75 -1.30
CA SER A 159 -1.28 11.88 -0.41
C SER A 159 -0.13 11.18 -1.12
N PHE A 160 -0.34 10.68 -2.33
CA PHE A 160 0.70 10.06 -3.14
C PHE A 160 1.80 11.07 -3.51
N LEU A 161 1.43 12.20 -4.10
CA LEU A 161 2.39 13.24 -4.51
C LEU A 161 3.14 13.82 -3.31
N PHE A 162 2.46 14.00 -2.18
CA PHE A 162 3.06 14.48 -0.94
C PHE A 162 4.09 13.50 -0.41
N SER A 163 3.79 12.20 -0.37
CA SER A 163 4.72 11.16 0.10
C SER A 163 5.98 11.11 -0.76
N TRP A 164 5.83 11.11 -2.09
CA TRP A 164 6.96 11.08 -3.02
C TRP A 164 7.76 12.38 -3.05
N GLY A 165 7.08 13.53 -3.00
CA GLY A 165 7.71 14.84 -2.94
C GLY A 165 8.53 15.01 -1.66
N LEU A 166 7.96 14.65 -0.51
CA LEU A 166 8.66 14.74 0.77
C LEU A 166 9.83 13.74 0.86
N ALA A 167 9.67 12.52 0.36
CA ALA A 167 10.77 11.56 0.27
C ALA A 167 11.94 12.10 -0.58
N SER A 168 11.62 12.78 -1.69
CA SER A 168 12.64 13.40 -2.57
C SER A 168 13.37 14.55 -1.87
N LEU A 169 12.65 15.39 -1.11
CA LEU A 169 13.25 16.46 -0.29
C LEU A 169 14.19 15.90 0.78
N PHE A 170 13.80 14.79 1.43
CA PHE A 170 14.65 14.12 2.41
C PHE A 170 15.88 13.50 1.74
N GLY A 171 15.73 12.88 0.56
CA GLY A 171 16.87 12.40 -0.22
C GLY A 171 17.87 13.51 -0.56
N PHE A 172 17.37 14.66 -1.02
CA PHE A 172 18.20 15.84 -1.30
C PHE A 172 18.91 16.35 -0.04
N ALA A 173 18.18 16.51 1.07
CA ALA A 173 18.75 16.93 2.34
C ALA A 173 19.82 15.95 2.84
N PHE A 174 19.61 14.64 2.70
CA PHE A 174 20.63 13.65 3.06
C PHE A 174 21.90 13.77 2.22
N ILE A 175 21.79 13.99 0.91
CA ILE A 175 22.96 14.15 0.04
C ILE A 175 23.87 15.29 0.51
N HIS A 176 23.27 16.41 0.93
CA HIS A 176 24.01 17.60 1.36
C HIS A 176 24.47 17.57 2.81
N PHE A 177 23.65 17.05 3.72
CA PHE A 177 23.91 17.12 5.16
C PHE A 177 24.44 15.81 5.76
N GLY A 178 24.38 14.68 5.04
CA GLY A 178 24.90 13.39 5.51
C GLY A 178 24.17 12.79 6.72
N ASN A 179 23.01 13.35 7.09
CA ASN A 179 22.31 12.98 8.31
C ASN A 179 21.49 11.69 8.14
N ILE A 180 21.82 10.65 8.92
CA ILE A 180 21.17 9.33 8.82
C ILE A 180 19.68 9.38 9.18
N ILE A 181 19.25 10.26 10.09
CA ILE A 181 17.83 10.42 10.45
C ILE A 181 17.04 10.88 9.24
N VAL A 182 17.60 11.81 8.46
CA VAL A 182 16.99 12.29 7.22
C VAL A 182 16.91 11.15 6.20
N LEU A 183 17.94 10.31 6.08
CA LEU A 183 17.89 9.12 5.22
C LEU A 183 16.77 8.15 5.65
N LEU A 184 16.66 7.87 6.95
CA LEU A 184 15.62 6.98 7.51
C LEU A 184 14.22 7.55 7.33
N GLY A 185 14.04 8.86 7.55
CA GLY A 185 12.77 9.54 7.31
C GLY A 185 12.36 9.46 5.84
N GLY A 186 13.32 9.68 4.92
CA GLY A 186 13.12 9.53 3.48
C GLY A 186 12.73 8.11 3.09
N PHE A 187 13.37 7.10 3.68
CA PHE A 187 13.03 5.69 3.48
C PHE A 187 11.58 5.37 3.86
N ILE A 188 11.14 5.81 5.05
CA ILE A 188 9.77 5.58 5.52
C ILE A 188 8.75 6.22 4.56
N LEU A 189 8.98 7.46 4.15
CA LEU A 189 8.11 8.19 3.24
C LEU A 189 8.08 7.58 1.84
N LEU A 190 9.22 7.12 1.34
CA LEU A 190 9.32 6.40 0.06
C LEU A 190 8.52 5.11 0.12
N PHE A 191 8.71 4.32 1.19
CA PHE A 191 8.01 3.05 1.36
C PHE A 191 6.49 3.24 1.51
N LEU A 192 6.06 4.28 2.25
CA LEU A 192 4.64 4.69 2.30
C LEU A 192 4.11 5.00 0.90
N GLY A 193 4.86 5.75 0.09
CA GLY A 193 4.52 6.03 -1.30
C GLY A 193 4.31 4.76 -2.15
N LEU A 194 5.18 3.76 -1.98
CA LEU A 194 5.13 2.49 -2.70
C LEU A 194 3.95 1.57 -2.33
N ILE A 195 3.38 1.71 -1.12
CA ILE A 195 2.23 0.91 -0.68
C ILE A 195 0.88 1.61 -0.91
N LEU A 196 0.88 2.92 -1.18
CA LEU A 196 -0.37 3.67 -1.42
C LEU A 196 -1.17 3.14 -2.60
N ASN A 197 -0.54 2.50 -3.60
CA ASN A 197 -1.25 1.90 -4.74
C ASN A 197 -2.32 0.89 -4.31
N LEU A 198 -2.06 0.18 -3.22
CA LEU A 198 -2.98 -0.81 -2.65
C LEU A 198 -4.25 -0.16 -2.10
N GLN A 199 -4.23 1.14 -1.84
CA GLN A 199 -5.37 1.91 -1.37
C GLN A 199 -6.15 2.58 -2.50
N ALA A 200 -5.75 2.47 -3.78
CA ALA A 200 -6.41 3.18 -4.89
C ALA A 200 -7.94 2.94 -4.97
N ILE A 201 -8.44 1.81 -4.46
CA ILE A 201 -9.87 1.58 -4.26
C ILE A 201 -10.21 1.64 -2.76
N PRO A 202 -11.05 2.56 -2.29
CA PRO A 202 -11.43 2.60 -0.88
C PRO A 202 -12.38 1.45 -0.52
N ILE A 203 -12.34 1.04 0.75
CA ILE A 203 -13.32 0.12 1.35
C ILE A 203 -14.69 0.80 1.36
N GLY A 204 -15.76 0.01 1.22
CA GLY A 204 -17.12 0.48 1.32
C GLY A 204 -17.81 0.58 -0.05
N ARG A 205 -18.71 1.55 -0.21
CA ARG A 205 -19.56 1.64 -1.41
C ARG A 205 -18.82 2.33 -2.56
N THR A 206 -18.72 1.65 -3.68
CA THR A 206 -18.12 2.16 -4.93
C THR A 206 -18.99 1.86 -6.16
N LYS A 207 -18.64 2.48 -7.30
CA LYS A 207 -19.29 2.22 -8.59
C LYS A 207 -18.35 1.42 -9.49
N VAL A 208 -18.88 0.32 -10.02
CA VAL A 208 -18.19 -0.53 -11.00
C VAL A 208 -18.94 -0.56 -12.32
N HIS A 209 -18.20 -0.65 -13.43
CA HIS A 209 -18.72 -0.86 -14.77
C HIS A 209 -18.17 -2.19 -15.29
N VAL A 210 -19.04 -3.17 -15.50
CA VAL A 210 -18.66 -4.46 -16.09
C VAL A 210 -18.51 -4.25 -17.60
N LEU A 211 -17.41 -4.75 -18.17
CA LEU A 211 -17.04 -4.51 -19.56
C LEU A 211 -17.20 -5.73 -20.46
N ASN A 212 -17.17 -6.95 -19.92
CA ASN A 212 -17.61 -8.22 -20.53
C ASN A 212 -17.29 -9.40 -19.59
N GLU A 213 -18.04 -10.50 -19.73
CA GLU A 213 -17.66 -11.85 -19.26
C GLU A 213 -16.61 -12.41 -20.25
N CYS A 214 -15.52 -13.00 -19.75
CA CYS A 214 -14.43 -13.54 -20.59
C CYS A 214 -14.49 -15.07 -20.64
#